data_AF-A0A963F7Y7-F1
#
_entry.id   AF-A0A963F7Y7-F1
#
_cell.length_a   1.000
_cell.length_b   1.000
_cell.length_c   1.000
_cell.angle_alpha   90.00
_cell.angle_beta   90.00
_cell.angle_gamma   90.00
#
_symmetry.space_group_name_H-M   'P 1'
#
loop_
_entity.id
_entity.type
_entity.pdbx_description
1 polymer ?
#
loop_
_entity_poly.entity_id
_entity_poly.type
_entity_poly.pdbx_seq_one_letter_code
_entity_poly.pdbx_strand_id
1 'polypeptide(L)'
;RLREMVQLASGLDNRNRLSEESQQRALDCLARFGQRLRHLAPEQLRIVGTNTLRQARNSTGFLSRAEQVLGHNIEIISGQEEARLIYLGVAHSVADIAGRRLVVDIGGGSTELIVGEKFETQSLTSLKMGCVSLSRACFDDGRISESRLREAELLVRLKLEPVCEEFRALGWQVATGASGSIKAIHEVIMKEGWSREGITLDALRRLRAALL
;
A
#
# COMPACT_ATOMS: atom_id res chain seq x y z
N ARG A 1 14.81 10.20 3.78
CA ARG A 1 13.52 9.51 4.00
C ARG A 1 13.73 8.43 5.06
N LEU A 2 13.02 8.45 6.18
CA LEU A 2 13.03 7.33 7.14
C LEU A 2 11.93 6.34 6.81
N ARG A 3 12.19 5.05 7.03
CA ARG A 3 11.22 3.97 6.92
C ARG A 3 11.56 2.90 7.95
N GLU A 4 10.55 2.38 8.62
CA GLU A 4 10.70 1.22 9.51
C GLU A 4 9.56 0.23 9.25
N MET A 5 9.86 -1.07 9.29
CA MET A 5 8.86 -2.11 9.04
C MET A 5 8.19 -2.55 10.34
N VAL A 6 7.01 -2.01 10.62
CA VAL A 6 6.20 -2.36 11.80
C VAL A 6 5.24 -3.54 11.54
N GLN A 7 4.82 -3.69 10.28
CA GLN A 7 3.84 -4.70 9.83
C GLN A 7 2.53 -4.70 10.65
N LEU A 8 1.96 -3.53 10.95
CA LEU A 8 0.79 -3.41 11.83
C LEU A 8 -0.39 -4.32 11.41
N ALA A 9 -0.58 -4.53 10.11
CA ALA A 9 -1.64 -5.39 9.57
C ALA A 9 -1.53 -6.87 10.00
N SER A 10 -0.34 -7.38 10.28
CA SER A 10 -0.17 -8.77 10.75
C SER A 10 -0.71 -8.97 12.17
N GLY A 11 -0.86 -7.88 12.94
CA GLY A 11 -1.41 -7.88 14.28
C GLY A 11 -2.93 -7.90 14.38
N LEU A 12 -3.65 -7.81 13.26
CA LEU A 12 -5.12 -7.84 13.28
C LEU A 12 -5.62 -9.27 13.45
N ASP A 13 -6.42 -9.54 14.47
CA ASP A 13 -7.11 -10.83 14.63
C ASP A 13 -8.37 -10.93 13.74
N ASN A 14 -9.09 -12.07 13.82
CA ASN A 14 -10.31 -12.30 13.05
C ASN A 14 -11.48 -11.38 13.48
N ARG A 15 -11.34 -10.66 14.59
CA ARG A 15 -12.29 -9.65 15.09
C ARG A 15 -11.81 -8.23 14.79
N ASN A 16 -10.78 -8.08 13.95
CA ASN A 16 -10.10 -6.83 13.64
C ASN A 16 -9.60 -6.09 14.90
N ARG A 17 -9.05 -6.80 15.88
CA ARG A 17 -8.34 -6.19 17.00
C ARG A 17 -6.85 -6.30 16.80
N LEU A 18 -6.14 -5.21 17.08
CA LEU A 18 -4.67 -5.18 17.08
C LEU A 18 -4.12 -5.87 18.33
N SER A 19 -3.22 -6.82 18.12
CA SER A 19 -2.46 -7.46 19.20
C SER A 19 -1.58 -6.45 19.95
N GLU A 20 -1.39 -6.65 21.26
CA GLU A 20 -0.53 -5.78 22.07
C GLU A 20 0.92 -5.76 21.56
N GLU A 21 1.42 -6.90 21.08
CA GLU A 21 2.76 -6.99 20.48
C GLU A 21 2.90 -6.04 19.28
N SER A 22 1.90 -6.01 18.39
CA SER A 22 1.94 -5.15 17.20
C SER A 22 1.73 -3.68 17.56
N GLN A 23 0.91 -3.39 18.56
CA GLN A 23 0.78 -2.05 19.13
C GLN A 23 2.12 -1.58 19.69
N GLN A 24 2.82 -2.40 20.48
CA GLN A 24 4.09 -2.02 21.10
C GLN A 24 5.17 -1.73 20.04
N ARG A 25 5.32 -2.59 19.03
CA ARG A 25 6.25 -2.33 17.91
C ARG A 25 5.96 -0.99 17.22
N ALA A 26 4.68 -0.65 17.03
CA ALA A 26 4.28 0.61 16.44
C ALA A 26 4.58 1.81 17.35
N LEU A 27 4.31 1.70 18.65
CA LEU A 27 4.60 2.75 19.63
C LEU A 27 6.10 3.01 19.74
N ASP A 28 6.94 1.97 19.74
CA ASP A 28 8.39 2.12 19.77
C ASP A 28 8.90 2.87 18.53
N CYS A 29 8.35 2.55 17.35
CA CYS A 29 8.64 3.26 16.10
C CYS A 29 8.19 4.73 16.17
N LEU A 30 6.97 4.98 16.65
CA LEU A 30 6.43 6.33 16.78
C LEU A 30 7.21 7.17 17.79
N ALA A 31 7.70 6.59 18.89
CA ALA A 31 8.57 7.27 19.84
C ALA A 31 9.87 7.74 19.18
N ARG A 32 10.51 6.90 18.35
CA ARG A 32 11.69 7.29 17.56
C ARG A 32 11.39 8.41 16.57
N PHE A 33 10.20 8.41 15.96
CA PHE A 33 9.79 9.45 15.03
C PHE A 33 9.47 10.75 15.77
N GLY A 34 8.74 10.68 16.88
CA GLY A 34 8.41 11.81 17.75
C GLY A 34 9.66 12.57 18.18
N GLN A 35 10.74 11.85 18.54
CA GLN A 35 12.02 12.49 18.86
C GLN A 35 12.55 13.43 17.76
N ARG A 36 12.30 13.11 16.49
CA ARG A 36 12.73 13.89 15.32
C ARG A 36 11.75 15.00 14.95
N LEU A 37 10.46 14.80 15.24
CA LEU A 37 9.38 15.74 14.91
C LEU A 37 9.15 16.80 16.00
N ARG A 38 9.80 16.68 17.16
CA ARG A 38 9.64 17.59 18.32
C ARG A 38 9.79 19.08 18.03
N HIS A 39 10.59 19.46 17.04
CA HIS A 39 10.87 20.87 16.74
C HIS A 39 10.02 21.43 15.58
N LEU A 40 9.14 20.60 15.01
CA LEU A 40 8.28 21.02 13.91
C LEU A 40 6.95 21.52 14.45
N ALA A 41 6.49 22.64 13.93
CA ALA A 41 5.20 23.20 14.30
C ALA A 41 4.07 22.27 13.79
N PRO A 42 2.98 22.06 14.55
CA PRO A 42 1.89 21.19 14.13
C PRO A 42 1.30 21.53 12.76
N GLU A 43 1.30 22.80 12.37
CA GLU A 43 0.76 23.29 11.09
C GLU A 43 1.61 22.84 9.88
N GLN A 44 2.86 22.44 10.12
CA GLN A 44 3.77 21.92 9.11
C GLN A 44 3.73 20.39 9.02
N LEU A 45 2.90 19.74 9.84
CA LEU A 45 2.85 18.30 9.98
C LEU A 45 1.46 17.77 9.69
N ARG A 46 1.41 16.75 8.84
CA ARG A 46 0.24 15.90 8.66
C ARG A 46 0.67 14.45 8.84
N ILE A 47 0.15 13.80 9.87
CA ILE A 47 0.40 12.39 10.15
C ILE A 47 -0.90 11.64 9.90
N VAL A 48 -0.84 10.65 9.01
CA VAL A 48 -2.02 9.91 8.57
C VAL A 48 -1.92 8.43 8.93
N GLY A 49 -3.03 7.89 9.42
CA GLY A 49 -3.27 6.46 9.61
C GLY A 49 -4.15 5.92 8.50
N THR A 50 -3.79 4.77 7.93
CA THR A 50 -4.50 4.23 6.76
C THR A 50 -5.19 2.91 7.08
N ASN A 51 -5.22 1.97 6.13
CA ASN A 51 -6.07 0.79 6.12
C ASN A 51 -6.12 0.01 7.44
N THR A 52 -4.98 -0.30 8.06
CA THR A 52 -4.97 -1.09 9.30
C THR A 52 -5.65 -0.37 10.46
N LEU A 53 -5.43 0.94 10.60
CA LEU A 53 -6.07 1.74 11.66
C LEU A 53 -7.56 1.97 11.36
N ARG A 54 -7.95 2.09 10.09
CA ARG A 54 -9.37 2.10 9.68
C ARG A 54 -10.09 0.81 10.09
N GLN A 55 -9.42 -0.34 10.00
CA GLN A 55 -10.03 -1.64 10.29
C GLN A 55 -10.04 -2.00 11.77
N ALA A 56 -9.03 -1.55 12.53
CA ALA A 56 -8.86 -1.93 13.92
C ALA A 56 -10.00 -1.41 14.82
N ARG A 57 -10.74 -2.32 15.46
CA ARG A 57 -11.82 -1.99 16.40
C ARG A 57 -11.33 -1.34 17.70
N ASN A 58 -10.08 -1.60 18.08
CA ASN A 58 -9.41 -0.99 19.22
C ASN A 58 -8.45 0.14 18.80
N SER A 59 -8.64 0.73 17.61
CA SER A 59 -7.80 1.82 17.11
C SER A 59 -7.81 3.03 18.04
N THR A 60 -8.94 3.42 18.63
CA THR A 60 -9.03 4.59 19.53
C THR A 60 -8.06 4.51 20.71
N GLY A 61 -7.99 3.36 21.38
CA GLY A 61 -7.07 3.16 22.52
C GLY A 61 -5.60 3.16 22.07
N PHE A 62 -5.32 2.58 20.91
CA PHE A 62 -3.99 2.62 20.31
C PHE A 62 -3.59 4.05 19.91
N LEU A 63 -4.49 4.80 19.26
CA LEU A 63 -4.26 6.17 18.80
C LEU A 63 -3.92 7.10 19.97
N SER A 64 -4.65 7.03 21.07
CA SER A 64 -4.37 7.84 22.26
C SER A 64 -2.93 7.63 22.77
N ARG A 65 -2.47 6.37 22.84
CA ARG A 65 -1.08 6.04 23.21
C ARG A 65 -0.09 6.53 22.15
N ALA A 66 -0.43 6.36 20.87
CA ALA A 66 0.40 6.73 19.73
C ALA A 66 0.64 8.24 19.63
N GLU A 67 -0.40 9.05 19.80
CA GLU A 67 -0.32 10.51 19.78
C GLU A 67 0.50 11.04 20.97
N GLN A 68 0.37 10.42 22.15
CA GLN A 68 1.17 10.76 23.33
C GLN A 68 2.68 10.55 23.09
N VAL A 69 3.09 9.43 22.49
CA VAL A 69 4.51 9.16 22.23
C VAL A 69 5.05 9.94 21.03
N LEU A 70 4.18 10.26 20.06
CA LEU A 70 4.55 10.99 18.86
C LEU A 70 4.63 12.51 19.11
N GLY A 71 3.81 13.02 20.04
CA GLY A 71 3.65 14.44 20.35
C GLY A 71 2.76 15.20 19.36
N HIS A 72 2.05 14.49 18.47
CA HIS A 72 1.23 15.05 17.40
C HIS A 72 0.03 14.15 17.12
N ASN A 73 -1.06 14.73 16.61
CA ASN A 73 -2.29 14.02 16.28
C ASN A 73 -2.12 13.13 15.03
N ILE A 74 -2.84 12.00 15.00
CA ILE A 74 -2.85 11.06 13.88
C ILE A 74 -4.25 11.05 13.25
N GLU A 75 -4.34 11.49 12.00
CA GLU A 75 -5.59 11.51 11.25
C GLU A 75 -5.83 10.15 10.56
N ILE A 76 -6.90 9.43 10.91
CA ILE A 76 -7.31 8.28 10.10
C ILE A 76 -8.01 8.79 8.84
N ILE A 77 -7.38 8.58 7.69
CA ILE A 77 -7.92 9.00 6.38
C ILE A 77 -8.69 7.85 5.71
N SER A 78 -9.68 8.19 4.89
CA SER A 78 -10.42 7.21 4.08
C SER A 78 -9.51 6.59 3.01
N GLY A 79 -9.92 5.44 2.46
CA GLY A 79 -9.18 4.84 1.33
C GLY A 79 -9.19 5.72 0.08
N GLN A 80 -10.25 6.50 -0.13
CA GLN A 80 -10.32 7.47 -1.22
C GLN A 80 -9.32 8.63 -1.03
N GLU A 81 -9.21 9.17 0.19
CA GLU A 81 -8.24 10.23 0.49
C GLU A 81 -6.80 9.70 0.40
N GLU A 82 -6.55 8.46 0.84
CA GLU A 82 -5.26 7.79 0.65
C GLU A 82 -4.90 7.67 -0.83
N ALA A 83 -5.82 7.16 -1.66
CA ALA A 83 -5.63 7.06 -3.11
C ALA A 83 -5.36 8.43 -3.76
N ARG A 84 -6.11 9.46 -3.36
CA ARG A 84 -5.94 10.83 -3.87
C ARG A 84 -4.56 11.41 -3.51
N LEU A 85 -4.12 11.25 -2.26
CA LEU A 85 -2.80 11.72 -1.80
C LEU A 85 -1.65 10.96 -2.46
N ILE A 86 -1.80 9.64 -2.67
CA ILE A 86 -0.85 8.82 -3.42
C ILE A 86 -0.72 9.36 -4.84
N TYR A 87 -1.84 9.57 -5.54
CA TYR A 87 -1.83 10.11 -6.90
C TYR A 87 -1.13 11.47 -6.96
N LEU A 88 -1.47 12.39 -6.06
CA LEU A 88 -0.85 13.71 -6.00
C LEU A 88 0.67 13.61 -5.79
N GLY A 89 1.13 12.73 -4.91
CA GLY A 89 2.56 12.47 -4.71
C GLY A 89 3.26 11.94 -5.96
N VAL A 90 2.62 11.04 -6.70
CA VAL A 90 3.15 10.51 -7.98
C VAL A 90 3.12 11.59 -9.07
N ALA A 91 2.04 12.37 -9.17
CA ALA A 91 1.91 13.48 -10.12
C ALA A 91 3.02 14.52 -9.97
N HIS A 92 3.35 14.90 -8.73
CA HIS A 92 4.47 15.82 -8.46
C HIS A 92 5.86 15.22 -8.67
N SER A 93 6.01 13.90 -8.51
CA SER A 93 7.31 13.22 -8.69
C SER A 93 7.64 12.94 -10.17
N VAL A 94 6.60 12.80 -10.99
CA VAL A 94 6.69 12.45 -12.41
C VAL A 94 5.97 13.55 -13.20
N ALA A 95 6.57 14.74 -13.20
CA ALA A 95 6.02 15.89 -13.90
C ALA A 95 5.98 15.66 -15.42
N ASP A 96 4.97 16.24 -16.08
CA ASP A 96 4.88 16.44 -17.53
C ASP A 96 4.69 15.22 -18.45
N ILE A 97 4.10 14.12 -17.94
CA ILE A 97 3.59 13.06 -18.83
C ILE A 97 2.25 13.51 -19.42
N ALA A 98 2.19 13.62 -20.75
CA ALA A 98 0.95 13.89 -21.46
C ALA A 98 -0.04 12.71 -21.38
N GLY A 99 -1.32 13.02 -21.23
CA GLY A 99 -2.40 12.04 -21.20
C GLY A 99 -2.68 11.45 -19.83
N ARG A 100 -3.58 10.46 -19.81
CA ARG A 100 -4.05 9.77 -18.61
C ARG A 100 -3.00 8.79 -18.09
N ARG A 101 -2.89 8.72 -16.77
CA ARG A 101 -2.01 7.82 -16.04
C ARG A 101 -2.80 6.93 -15.10
N LEU A 102 -2.50 5.63 -15.13
CA LEU A 102 -2.88 4.72 -14.05
C LEU A 102 -1.79 4.72 -12.98
N VAL A 103 -2.18 4.94 -11.74
CA VAL A 103 -1.33 4.74 -10.56
C VAL A 103 -1.85 3.52 -9.80
N VAL A 104 -0.93 2.60 -9.47
CA VAL A 104 -1.20 1.42 -8.65
C VAL A 104 -0.29 1.46 -7.43
N ASP A 105 -0.86 1.41 -6.24
CA ASP A 105 -0.13 1.29 -4.99
C ASP A 105 -0.53 0.01 -4.28
N ILE A 106 0.43 -0.89 -4.02
CA ILE A 106 0.18 -2.15 -3.30
C ILE A 106 0.78 -2.04 -1.91
N GLY A 107 -0.10 -1.74 -0.95
CA GLY A 107 0.22 -1.69 0.47
C GLY A 107 0.15 -3.05 1.17
N GLY A 108 0.29 -3.01 2.50
CA GLY A 108 0.21 -4.21 3.34
C GLY A 108 -1.20 -4.80 3.44
N GLY A 109 -2.23 -3.97 3.48
CA GLY A 109 -3.62 -4.42 3.64
C GLY A 109 -4.64 -3.78 2.70
N SER A 110 -4.23 -2.81 1.88
CA SER A 110 -5.04 -2.24 0.81
C SER A 110 -4.20 -2.03 -0.45
N THR A 111 -4.90 -1.88 -1.57
CA THR A 111 -4.33 -1.56 -2.88
C THR A 111 -5.15 -0.42 -3.45
N GLU A 112 -4.48 0.67 -3.81
CA GLU A 112 -5.11 1.83 -4.41
C GLU A 112 -4.90 1.82 -5.93
N LEU A 113 -5.99 2.11 -6.66
CA LEU A 113 -5.97 2.27 -8.11
C LEU A 113 -6.51 3.65 -8.44
N ILE A 114 -5.76 4.41 -9.23
CA ILE A 114 -6.14 5.77 -9.61
C ILE A 114 -5.89 5.99 -11.09
N VAL A 115 -6.90 6.44 -11.83
CA VAL A 115 -6.71 7.05 -13.15
C VAL A 115 -6.84 8.56 -13.01
N GLY A 116 -5.86 9.30 -13.51
CA GLY A 116 -5.90 10.76 -13.50
C GLY A 116 -5.04 11.36 -14.60
N GLU A 117 -5.17 12.67 -14.78
CA GLU A 117 -4.41 13.45 -15.74
C GLU A 117 -3.86 14.72 -15.07
N LYS A 118 -2.57 15.00 -15.30
CA LYS A 118 -1.82 16.06 -14.61
C LYS A 118 -1.91 15.91 -13.08
N PHE A 119 -2.61 16.82 -12.40
CA PHE A 119 -2.80 16.82 -10.94
C PHE A 119 -4.23 16.44 -10.52
N GLU A 120 -5.10 16.13 -11.49
CA GLU A 120 -6.51 15.85 -11.26
C GLU A 120 -6.78 14.34 -11.38
N THR A 121 -7.50 13.80 -10.39
CA THR A 121 -7.96 12.40 -10.40
C THR A 121 -9.29 12.30 -11.13
N GLN A 122 -9.43 11.32 -12.03
CA GLN A 122 -10.69 11.05 -12.75
C GLN A 122 -11.47 9.89 -12.14
N SER A 123 -10.77 8.82 -11.76
CA SER A 123 -11.33 7.71 -10.98
C SER A 123 -10.32 7.22 -9.97
N LEU A 124 -10.78 6.88 -8.77
CA LEU A 124 -9.94 6.43 -7.67
C LEU A 124 -10.69 5.42 -6.82
N THR A 125 -10.00 4.37 -6.39
CA THR A 125 -10.55 3.36 -5.51
C THR A 125 -9.45 2.79 -4.59
N SER A 126 -9.87 2.29 -3.42
CA SER A 126 -9.02 1.59 -2.47
C SER A 126 -9.66 0.24 -2.17
N LEU A 127 -9.00 -0.81 -2.61
CA LEU A 127 -9.44 -2.19 -2.49
C LEU A 127 -8.81 -2.81 -1.26
N LYS A 128 -9.60 -3.54 -0.46
CA LYS A 128 -9.14 -4.23 0.75
C LYS A 128 -8.37 -5.52 0.41
N MET A 129 -7.21 -5.35 -0.22
CA MET A 129 -6.26 -6.40 -0.55
C MET A 129 -4.86 -5.82 -0.52
N GLY A 130 -3.93 -6.46 0.18
CA GLY A 130 -2.51 -6.07 0.21
C GLY A 130 -1.62 -7.26 0.48
N CYS A 131 -0.30 -7.07 0.41
CA CYS A 131 0.66 -8.17 0.50
C CYS A 131 0.59 -8.92 1.83
N VAL A 132 0.44 -8.23 2.96
CA VAL A 132 0.35 -8.88 4.29
C VAL A 132 -0.95 -9.67 4.43
N SER A 133 -2.09 -9.10 3.99
CA SER A 133 -3.37 -9.80 4.05
C SER A 133 -3.42 -11.03 3.14
N LEU A 134 -2.85 -10.94 1.93
CA LEU A 134 -2.80 -12.06 0.98
C LEU A 134 -1.81 -13.13 1.42
N SER A 135 -0.65 -12.75 1.97
CA SER A 135 0.31 -13.69 2.57
C SER A 135 -0.34 -14.50 3.67
N ARG A 136 -1.10 -13.86 4.58
CA ARG A 136 -1.80 -14.60 5.64
C ARG A 136 -2.93 -15.49 5.12
N ALA A 137 -3.64 -15.07 4.07
CA ALA A 137 -4.76 -15.83 3.53
C ALA A 137 -4.31 -17.07 2.75
N CYS A 138 -3.23 -16.97 1.97
CA CYS A 138 -2.85 -18.00 1.00
C CYS A 138 -1.47 -18.63 1.26
N PHE A 139 -0.64 -18.05 2.13
CA PHE A 139 0.77 -18.43 2.35
C PHE A 139 1.16 -18.39 3.85
N ASP A 140 0.23 -18.77 4.72
CA ASP A 140 0.36 -18.74 6.18
C ASP A 140 1.53 -19.58 6.73
N ASP A 141 1.88 -20.67 6.04
CA ASP A 141 3.02 -21.54 6.33
C ASP A 141 4.30 -21.14 5.57
N GLY A 142 4.27 -20.02 4.84
CA GLY A 142 5.37 -19.52 4.03
C GLY A 142 5.66 -20.33 2.76
N ARG A 143 4.87 -21.37 2.44
CA ARG A 143 5.11 -22.21 1.26
C ARG A 143 4.51 -21.58 0.02
N ILE A 144 5.32 -21.45 -1.03
CA ILE A 144 4.88 -21.01 -2.34
C ILE A 144 4.61 -22.25 -3.21
N SER A 145 3.44 -22.33 -3.81
CA SER A 145 3.08 -23.38 -4.76
C SER A 145 2.16 -22.81 -5.84
N GLU A 146 2.11 -23.50 -6.98
CA GLU A 146 1.29 -23.09 -8.11
C GLU A 146 -0.20 -23.02 -7.73
N SER A 147 -0.67 -23.93 -6.87
CA SER A 147 -2.04 -23.92 -6.35
C SER A 147 -2.33 -22.70 -5.47
N ARG A 148 -1.44 -22.40 -4.51
CA ARG A 148 -1.59 -21.23 -3.61
C ARG A 148 -1.49 -19.90 -4.35
N LEU A 149 -0.63 -19.81 -5.37
CA LEU A 149 -0.56 -18.63 -6.25
C LEU A 149 -1.86 -18.44 -7.03
N ARG A 150 -2.44 -19.51 -7.59
CA ARG A 150 -3.73 -19.42 -8.29
C ARG A 150 -4.86 -18.99 -7.37
N GLU A 151 -4.88 -19.47 -6.13
CA GLU A 151 -5.84 -19.04 -5.10
C GLU A 151 -5.71 -17.53 -4.82
N ALA A 152 -4.48 -17.05 -4.58
CA ALA A 152 -4.24 -15.62 -4.38
C ALA A 152 -4.65 -14.77 -5.59
N GLU A 153 -4.36 -15.22 -6.81
CA GLU A 153 -4.78 -14.56 -8.05
C GLU A 153 -6.31 -14.51 -8.18
N LEU A 154 -7.02 -15.58 -7.81
CA LEU A 154 -8.48 -15.62 -7.82
C LEU A 154 -9.06 -14.60 -6.84
N LEU A 155 -8.54 -14.54 -5.61
CA LEU A 155 -8.97 -13.56 -4.61
C LEU A 155 -8.76 -12.12 -5.10
N VAL A 156 -7.61 -11.83 -5.72
CA VAL A 156 -7.33 -10.51 -6.30
C VAL A 156 -8.29 -10.19 -7.44
N ARG A 157 -8.57 -11.15 -8.35
CA ARG A 157 -9.51 -10.96 -9.46
C ARG A 157 -10.92 -10.63 -8.98
N LEU A 158 -11.42 -11.33 -7.96
CA LEU A 158 -12.74 -11.06 -7.37
C LEU A 158 -12.82 -9.65 -6.75
N LYS A 159 -11.72 -9.13 -6.20
CA LYS A 159 -11.67 -7.75 -5.67
C LYS A 159 -11.56 -6.69 -6.76
N LEU A 160 -10.92 -7.01 -7.88
CA LEU A 160 -10.76 -6.12 -9.02
C LEU A 160 -11.99 -6.06 -9.92
N GLU A 161 -12.79 -7.12 -9.97
CA GLU A 161 -13.94 -7.26 -10.87
C GLU A 161 -14.86 -6.02 -10.87
N PRO A 162 -15.29 -5.45 -9.72
CA PRO A 162 -16.22 -4.33 -9.70
C PRO A 162 -15.68 -3.03 -10.31
N VAL A 163 -14.36 -2.89 -10.48
CA VAL A 163 -13.71 -1.65 -10.94
C VAL A 163 -13.02 -1.81 -12.30
N CYS A 164 -12.91 -3.04 -12.82
CA CYS A 164 -12.17 -3.32 -14.05
C CYS A 164 -12.76 -2.61 -15.27
N GLU A 165 -14.08 -2.64 -15.46
CA GLU A 165 -14.73 -2.09 -16.65
C GLU A 165 -14.56 -0.57 -16.71
N GLU A 166 -14.86 0.13 -15.62
CA GLU A 166 -14.71 1.58 -15.50
C GLU A 166 -13.27 2.02 -15.82
N PHE A 167 -12.28 1.38 -15.18
CA PHE A 167 -10.88 1.74 -15.37
C PHE A 167 -10.42 1.49 -16.80
N ARG A 168 -10.82 0.36 -17.42
CA ARG A 168 -10.48 0.07 -18.82
C ARG A 168 -11.15 1.01 -19.80
N ALA A 169 -12.41 1.41 -19.54
CA ALA A 169 -13.13 2.37 -20.37
C ALA A 169 -12.47 3.76 -20.33
N LEU A 170 -11.98 4.18 -19.17
CA LEU A 170 -11.17 5.38 -19.04
C LEU A 170 -9.84 5.22 -19.81
N GLY A 171 -9.11 4.14 -19.57
CA GLY A 171 -7.81 3.88 -20.19
C GLY A 171 -6.73 4.89 -19.79
N TRP A 172 -5.48 4.57 -20.14
CA TRP A 172 -4.30 5.36 -19.78
C TRP A 172 -3.18 5.15 -20.80
N GLN A 173 -2.30 6.13 -20.92
CA GLN A 173 -1.09 6.06 -21.74
C GLN A 173 0.10 5.52 -20.96
N VAL A 174 0.15 5.77 -19.64
CA VAL A 174 1.24 5.33 -18.76
C VAL A 174 0.67 4.69 -17.51
N ALA A 175 1.28 3.59 -17.07
CA ALA A 175 1.03 3.00 -15.76
C ALA A 175 2.25 3.23 -14.85
N THR A 176 2.01 3.69 -13.64
CA THR A 176 3.04 3.94 -12.63
C THR A 176 2.70 3.16 -11.36
N GLY A 177 3.68 2.43 -10.85
CA GLY A 177 3.53 1.68 -9.62
C GLY A 177 4.23 2.36 -8.43
N ALA A 178 3.62 2.28 -7.26
CA ALA A 178 4.15 2.80 -6.00
C ALA A 178 4.26 1.71 -4.91
N SER A 179 4.83 2.10 -3.76
CA SER A 179 5.04 1.24 -2.59
C SER A 179 6.03 0.07 -2.73
N GLY A 180 6.18 -0.70 -1.65
CA GLY A 180 7.27 -1.67 -1.46
C GLY A 180 7.19 -2.87 -2.39
N SER A 181 6.00 -3.42 -2.62
CA SER A 181 5.82 -4.63 -3.44
C SER A 181 6.28 -4.39 -4.88
N ILE A 182 5.84 -3.29 -5.49
CA ILE A 182 6.20 -2.93 -6.87
C ILE A 182 7.70 -2.63 -6.97
N LYS A 183 8.28 -1.92 -5.99
CA LYS A 183 9.72 -1.65 -5.96
C LYS A 183 10.55 -2.93 -5.90
N ALA A 184 10.20 -3.86 -5.02
CA ALA A 184 10.90 -5.14 -4.90
C ALA A 184 10.82 -5.95 -6.20
N ILE A 185 9.63 -6.03 -6.82
CA ILE A 185 9.43 -6.70 -8.11
C ILE A 185 10.30 -6.05 -9.20
N HIS A 186 10.28 -4.71 -9.28
CA HIS A 186 11.10 -3.97 -10.23
C HIS A 186 12.60 -4.24 -10.02
N GLU A 187 13.10 -4.18 -8.78
CA GLU A 187 14.50 -4.46 -8.45
C GLU A 187 14.93 -5.85 -8.91
N VAL A 188 14.13 -6.89 -8.65
CA VAL A 188 14.42 -8.26 -9.11
C VAL A 188 14.42 -8.33 -10.63
N ILE A 189 13.37 -7.84 -11.30
CA ILE A 189 13.26 -7.87 -12.77
C ILE A 189 14.46 -7.20 -13.45
N MET A 190 14.87 -6.04 -12.95
CA MET A 190 15.99 -5.29 -13.53
C MET A 190 17.33 -5.98 -13.26
N LYS A 191 17.53 -6.52 -12.05
CA LYS A 191 18.76 -7.23 -11.68
C LYS A 191 18.96 -8.52 -12.48
N GLU A 192 17.88 -9.25 -12.73
CA GLU A 192 17.89 -10.48 -13.53
C GLU A 192 17.89 -10.22 -15.05
N GLY A 193 17.79 -8.95 -15.47
CA GLY A 193 17.78 -8.57 -16.88
C GLY A 193 16.55 -9.07 -17.64
N TRP A 194 15.44 -9.36 -16.96
CA TRP A 194 14.21 -9.87 -17.58
C TRP A 194 13.42 -8.81 -18.35
N SER A 195 13.69 -7.53 -18.09
CA SER A 195 13.14 -6.39 -18.82
C SER A 195 14.09 -5.19 -18.74
N ARG A 196 14.02 -4.30 -19.73
CA ARG A 196 14.73 -3.00 -19.73
C ARG A 196 13.78 -1.81 -19.64
N GLU A 197 12.48 -2.04 -19.76
CA GLU A 197 11.43 -1.01 -19.82
C GLU A 197 10.60 -0.92 -18.53
N GLY A 198 11.04 -1.63 -17.48
CA GLY A 198 10.32 -1.76 -16.21
C GLY A 198 9.52 -3.06 -16.12
N ILE A 199 8.41 -3.05 -15.38
CA ILE A 199 7.61 -4.25 -15.10
C ILE A 199 6.71 -4.56 -16.30
N THR A 200 6.93 -5.71 -16.93
CA THR A 200 6.09 -6.23 -18.02
C THR A 200 5.41 -7.53 -17.61
N LEU A 201 4.34 -7.92 -18.32
CA LEU A 201 3.66 -9.19 -18.06
C LEU A 201 4.60 -10.40 -18.23
N ASP A 202 5.47 -10.38 -19.24
CA ASP A 202 6.41 -11.48 -19.46
C ASP A 202 7.49 -11.55 -18.38
N ALA A 203 7.98 -10.41 -17.89
CA ALA A 203 8.88 -10.38 -16.75
C ALA A 203 8.21 -10.88 -15.46
N LEU A 204 6.93 -10.55 -15.24
CA LEU A 204 6.15 -11.08 -14.12
C LEU A 204 5.93 -12.60 -14.23
N ARG A 205 5.71 -13.13 -15.45
CA ARG A 205 5.62 -14.58 -15.68
C ARG A 205 6.94 -15.29 -15.36
N ARG A 206 8.08 -14.69 -15.71
CA ARG A 206 9.41 -15.21 -15.33
C ARG A 206 9.64 -15.17 -13.82
N LEU A 207 9.28 -14.07 -13.16
CA LEU A 207 9.34 -13.96 -11.70
C LEU A 207 8.48 -15.04 -11.03
N ARG A 208 7.25 -15.25 -11.51
CA ARG A 208 6.39 -16.33 -11.03
C ARG A 208 7.04 -17.71 -11.18
N ALA A 209 7.62 -18.00 -12.35
CA ALA A 209 8.30 -19.26 -12.58
C ALA A 209 9.54 -19.46 -11.68
N ALA A 210 10.25 -18.38 -11.32
CA ALA A 210 11.41 -18.44 -10.44
C ALA A 210 11.05 -18.59 -8.94
N LEU A 211 9.80 -18.28 -8.56
CA LEU A 211 9.29 -18.46 -7.19
C LEU A 211 8.76 -19.88 -6.92
N LEU A 212 8.56 -20.68 -7.98
CA LEU A 212 8.01 -22.03 -7.96
C LEU A 212 9.13 -23.08 -8.11
#